data_AF-E9B1P0-F1
#
_entry.id   AF-E9B1P0-F1
#
_cell.length_a   1.000
_cell.length_b   1.000
_cell.length_c   1.000
_cell.angle_alpha   90.00
_cell.angle_beta   90.00
_cell.angle_gamma   90.00
#
_symmetry.space_group_name_H-M   'P 1'
#
loop_
_entity.id
_entity.type
_entity.pdbx_description
1 polymer ?
#
loop_
_entity_poly.entity_id
_entity_poly.type
_entity_poly.pdbx_seq_one_letter_code
_entity_poly.pdbx_strand_id
1 'polypeptide(L)'
;MEPKRSANMACLERERERNYWRHLERLNRQQCRIDNKTPESYAYVRPIGTMRGNPARAEQVNRDNQKLVEKMVHIMNTRGGVDTSEPWRDYNKAINSQRRRNLEQAKIAQENSKLLERLERTQPTYRSEKFEADRRRNEEFAARTSRYPYQPMDRTSY
;
A
#
# COMPACT_ATOMS: atom_id res chain seq x y z
N MET A 1 50.54 -50.87 -40.23
CA MET A 1 50.67 -50.81 -41.70
C MET A 1 49.38 -50.23 -42.23
N GLU A 2 49.34 -48.92 -42.48
CA GLU A 2 48.15 -48.27 -43.06
C GLU A 2 47.96 -48.77 -44.50
N PRO A 3 46.73 -49.17 -44.90
CA PRO A 3 46.47 -49.67 -46.25
C PRO A 3 46.71 -48.56 -47.28
N LYS A 4 47.44 -48.88 -48.36
CA LYS A 4 47.77 -47.91 -49.42
C LYS A 4 46.48 -47.38 -50.06
N ARG A 5 46.18 -46.10 -49.83
CA ARG A 5 45.00 -45.44 -50.41
C ARG A 5 45.09 -45.45 -51.94
N SER A 6 44.06 -45.99 -52.59
CA SER A 6 43.91 -45.97 -54.05
C SER A 6 44.04 -44.52 -54.57
N ALA A 7 44.74 -44.31 -55.68
CA ALA A 7 45.03 -42.99 -56.23
C ALA A 7 43.75 -42.13 -56.44
N ASN A 8 42.62 -42.76 -56.78
CA ASN A 8 41.33 -42.08 -56.92
C ASN A 8 40.79 -41.54 -55.59
N MET A 9 41.00 -42.26 -54.48
CA MET A 9 40.56 -41.79 -53.16
C MET A 9 41.42 -40.63 -52.65
N ALA A 10 42.73 -40.66 -52.89
CA ALA A 10 43.61 -39.56 -52.53
C ALA A 10 43.30 -38.27 -53.32
N CYS A 11 42.93 -38.39 -54.60
CA CYS A 11 42.47 -37.26 -55.41
C CYS A 11 41.14 -36.67 -54.89
N LEU A 12 40.19 -37.54 -54.52
CA LEU A 12 38.90 -37.12 -53.96
C LEU A 12 39.05 -36.38 -52.62
N GLU A 13 39.90 -36.89 -51.73
CA GLU A 13 40.19 -36.24 -50.45
C GLU A 13 40.84 -34.86 -50.64
N ARG A 14 41.80 -34.74 -51.55
CA ARG A 14 42.41 -33.45 -51.92
C ARG A 14 41.40 -32.46 -52.50
N GLU A 15 40.45 -32.93 -53.29
CA GLU A 15 39.40 -32.07 -53.83
C GLU A 15 38.46 -31.58 -52.73
N ARG A 16 38.08 -32.47 -51.79
CA ARG A 16 37.28 -32.11 -50.61
C ARG A 16 37.98 -31.07 -49.75
N GLU A 17 39.26 -31.27 -49.45
CA GLU A 17 40.07 -30.30 -48.70
C GLU A 17 40.12 -28.95 -49.44
N ARG A 18 40.35 -28.95 -50.75
CA ARG A 18 40.38 -27.72 -51.55
C ARG A 18 39.04 -27.00 -51.55
N ASN A 19 37.93 -27.73 -51.59
CA ASN A 19 36.58 -27.16 -51.52
C ASN A 19 36.29 -26.59 -50.13
N TYR A 20 36.74 -27.27 -49.07
CA TYR A 20 36.62 -26.80 -47.70
C TYR A 20 37.38 -25.48 -47.48
N TRP A 21 38.64 -25.40 -47.92
CA TRP A 21 39.43 -24.17 -47.81
C TRP A 21 38.83 -23.00 -48.61
N ARG A 22 38.33 -23.25 -49.83
CA ARG A 22 37.60 -22.23 -50.61
C ARG A 22 36.31 -21.77 -49.92
N HIS A 23 35.61 -22.66 -49.23
CA HIS A 23 34.41 -22.30 -48.48
C HIS A 23 34.74 -21.40 -47.29
N LEU A 24 35.76 -21.75 -46.50
CA LEU A 24 36.21 -20.93 -45.38
C LEU A 24 36.67 -19.55 -45.84
N GLU A 25 37.37 -19.47 -46.97
CA GLU A 25 37.77 -18.18 -47.55
C GLU A 25 36.55 -17.32 -47.94
N ARG A 26 35.50 -17.93 -48.51
CA ARG A 26 34.26 -17.21 -48.83
C ARG A 26 33.53 -16.71 -47.58
N LEU A 27 33.47 -17.53 -46.52
CA LEU A 27 32.88 -17.13 -45.25
C LEU A 27 33.64 -15.94 -44.64
N ASN A 28 34.97 -15.98 -44.63
CA ASN A 28 35.80 -14.89 -44.11
C ASN A 28 35.67 -13.61 -44.94
N ARG A 29 35.48 -13.73 -46.26
CA ARG A 29 35.30 -12.57 -47.16
C ARG A 29 33.86 -12.04 -47.16
N GLN A 30 32.90 -12.75 -46.58
CA GLN A 30 31.50 -12.35 -46.61
C GLN A 30 31.25 -11.17 -45.65
N GLN A 31 30.94 -10.01 -46.22
CA GLN A 31 30.58 -8.82 -45.44
C GLN A 31 29.07 -8.78 -45.14
N CYS A 32 28.73 -8.29 -43.95
CA CYS A 32 27.35 -8.01 -43.56
C CYS A 32 26.76 -6.94 -44.50
N ARG A 33 25.69 -7.24 -45.23
CA ARG A 33 25.03 -6.28 -46.15
C ARG A 33 23.93 -5.44 -45.49
N ILE A 34 23.59 -5.76 -44.24
CA ILE A 34 22.56 -5.08 -43.46
C ILE A 34 23.27 -4.41 -42.29
N ASP A 35 23.09 -3.10 -42.17
CA ASP A 35 23.61 -2.35 -41.02
C ASP A 35 22.69 -2.59 -39.82
N ASN A 36 23.18 -3.34 -38.84
CA ASN A 36 22.50 -3.57 -37.57
C ASN A 36 22.98 -2.61 -36.48
N LYS A 37 23.77 -1.58 -36.81
CA LYS A 37 24.22 -0.59 -35.84
C LYS A 37 23.04 0.29 -35.41
N THR A 38 23.02 0.63 -34.13
CA THR A 38 22.03 1.55 -33.58
C THR A 38 22.19 2.93 -34.22
N PRO A 39 21.13 3.54 -34.78
CA PRO A 39 21.21 4.87 -35.37
C PRO A 39 21.55 5.92 -34.32
N GLU A 40 22.41 6.88 -34.71
CA GLU A 40 22.95 7.94 -33.84
C GLU A 40 21.85 8.85 -33.25
N SER A 41 20.66 8.86 -33.86
CA SER A 41 19.52 9.67 -33.42
C SER A 41 18.81 9.17 -32.15
N TYR A 42 19.13 7.98 -31.65
CA TYR A 42 18.53 7.43 -30.41
C TYR A 42 19.47 7.42 -29.20
N ALA A 43 20.42 8.36 -29.15
CA ALA A 43 21.19 8.66 -27.95
C ALA A 43 20.32 9.37 -26.88
N TYR A 44 19.39 8.65 -26.25
CA TYR A 44 18.78 9.05 -24.98
C TYR A 44 19.75 8.91 -23.78
N VAL A 45 21.05 8.81 -24.05
CA VAL A 45 22.09 8.98 -23.04
C VAL A 45 22.44 10.47 -23.02
N ARG A 46 21.70 11.24 -22.21
CA ARG A 46 22.30 12.47 -21.66
C ARG A 46 23.59 12.04 -20.96
N PRO A 47 24.75 12.66 -21.21
CA PRO A 47 25.96 12.32 -20.46
C PRO A 47 25.67 12.56 -18.98
N ILE A 48 25.70 11.50 -18.18
CA ILE A 48 25.79 11.62 -16.73
C ILE A 48 27.12 12.31 -16.48
N GLY A 49 27.09 13.63 -16.29
CA GLY A 49 28.29 14.43 -16.05
C GLY A 49 28.37 15.78 -16.76
N THR A 50 27.56 16.07 -17.78
CA THR A 50 27.52 17.39 -18.43
C THR A 50 26.27 18.18 -18.11
N MET A 51 25.67 17.97 -16.94
CA MET A 51 25.02 19.11 -16.28
C MET A 51 26.19 20.04 -15.96
N ARG A 52 26.40 21.09 -16.78
CA ARG A 52 27.32 22.18 -16.44
C ARG A 52 26.98 22.57 -15.02
N GLY A 53 27.81 22.14 -14.07
CA GLY A 53 27.56 22.33 -12.66
C GLY A 53 27.49 23.82 -12.47
N ASN A 54 26.28 24.35 -12.23
CA ASN A 54 26.13 25.76 -12.00
C ASN A 54 26.94 26.06 -10.73
N PRO A 55 28.10 26.74 -10.83
CA PRO A 55 28.99 26.89 -9.69
C PRO A 55 28.29 27.63 -8.57
N ALA A 56 27.40 28.58 -8.91
CA ALA A 56 26.56 29.26 -7.93
C ALA A 56 25.59 28.32 -7.22
N ARG A 57 25.04 27.29 -7.91
CA ARG A 57 24.21 26.27 -7.26
C ARG A 57 25.03 25.36 -6.35
N ALA A 58 26.23 24.96 -6.78
CA ALA A 58 27.12 24.14 -5.95
C ALA A 58 27.58 24.89 -4.69
N GLU A 59 27.94 26.17 -4.83
CA GLU A 59 28.24 27.05 -3.70
C GLU A 59 27.04 27.23 -2.77
N GLN A 60 25.84 27.41 -3.32
CA GLN A 60 24.63 27.52 -2.52
C GLN A 60 24.38 26.25 -1.69
N VAL A 61 24.49 25.08 -2.32
CA VAL A 61 24.38 23.78 -1.63
C VAL A 61 25.43 23.65 -0.53
N ASN A 62 26.68 24.07 -0.78
CA ASN A 62 27.73 24.01 0.23
C ASN A 62 27.47 24.95 1.42
N ARG A 63 26.99 26.18 1.17
CA ARG A 63 26.59 27.11 2.23
C ARG A 63 25.42 26.58 3.06
N ASP A 64 24.43 25.98 2.40
CA ASP A 64 23.26 25.42 3.08
C ASP A 64 23.64 24.18 3.90
N ASN A 65 24.56 23.34 3.40
CA ASN A 65 25.12 22.22 4.15
C ASN A 65 25.90 22.68 5.39
N GLN A 66 26.70 23.75 5.29
CA GLN A 66 27.39 24.33 6.45
C GLN A 66 26.40 24.81 7.52
N LYS A 67 25.37 25.57 7.14
CA LYS A 67 24.31 26.02 8.06
C LYS A 67 23.57 24.85 8.70
N LEU A 68 23.32 23.78 7.95
CA LEU A 68 22.66 22.59 8.48
C LEU A 68 23.53 21.92 9.55
N VAL A 69 24.82 21.72 9.27
CA VAL A 69 25.77 21.15 10.22
C VAL A 69 25.89 22.01 11.47
N GLU A 70 26.01 23.33 11.34
CA GLU A 70 26.03 24.25 12.48
C GLU A 70 24.79 24.11 13.36
N LYS A 71 23.60 24.05 12.75
CA LYS A 71 22.34 23.83 13.49
C LYS A 71 22.27 22.45 14.15
N MET A 72 22.74 21.41 13.47
CA MET A 72 22.80 20.06 14.03
C MET A 72 23.75 20.00 15.21
N VAL A 73 24.96 20.56 15.09
CA VAL A 73 25.94 20.66 16.18
C VAL A 73 25.36 21.48 17.33
N HIS A 74 24.67 22.57 17.05
CA HIS A 74 23.98 23.36 18.07
C HIS A 74 22.91 22.54 18.79
N ILE A 75 22.07 21.78 18.07
CA ILE A 75 21.04 20.88 18.65
C ILE A 75 21.68 19.70 19.42
N MET A 76 22.80 19.18 18.95
CA MET A 76 23.49 18.07 19.62
C MET A 76 24.19 18.52 20.90
N ASN A 77 24.80 19.71 20.88
CA ASN A 77 25.51 20.29 22.03
C ASN A 77 24.56 20.96 23.02
N THR A 78 23.44 21.50 22.54
CA THR A 78 22.40 22.13 23.35
C THR A 78 21.31 21.08 23.55
N ARG A 79 21.24 20.47 24.73
CA ARG A 79 20.05 19.66 25.10
C ARG A 79 18.82 20.52 24.81
N GLY A 80 17.99 20.10 23.86
CA GLY A 80 16.97 20.95 23.22
C GLY A 80 16.23 21.82 24.23
N GLY A 81 15.94 23.08 23.87
CA GLY A 81 15.33 24.10 24.74
C GLY A 81 13.92 23.81 25.26
N VAL A 82 13.51 22.54 25.32
CA VAL A 82 12.54 22.09 26.30
C VAL A 82 13.32 21.76 27.56
N ASP A 83 13.54 22.79 28.37
CA ASP A 83 14.08 22.67 29.70
C ASP A 83 13.15 21.75 30.53
N THR A 84 13.46 20.46 30.51
CA THR A 84 12.80 19.45 31.35
C THR A 84 13.58 19.29 32.66
N SER A 85 14.41 20.28 33.02
CA SER A 85 15.01 20.37 34.34
C SER A 85 14.19 21.32 35.22
N GLU A 86 14.21 21.08 36.53
CA GLU A 86 13.52 21.94 37.49
C GLU A 86 14.15 23.34 37.46
N PRO A 87 13.35 24.44 37.55
CA PRO A 87 11.99 24.54 38.10
C PRO A 87 10.85 24.65 37.06
N TRP A 88 11.12 24.43 35.77
CA TRP A 88 10.14 24.68 34.68
C TRP A 88 9.28 23.47 34.32
N ARG A 89 9.41 22.36 35.06
CA ARG A 89 8.53 21.19 34.93
C ARG A 89 7.14 21.57 35.46
N ASP A 90 6.31 22.10 34.56
CA ASP A 90 4.95 22.57 34.81
C ASP A 90 4.12 21.64 35.72
N TYR A 91 4.12 21.93 37.02
CA TYR A 91 3.19 21.34 38.00
C TYR A 91 1.72 21.61 37.59
N ASN A 92 1.51 22.64 36.76
CA ASN A 92 0.22 23.01 36.17
C ASN A 92 -0.24 22.10 35.03
N LYS A 93 0.63 21.31 34.38
CA LYS A 93 0.21 20.44 33.27
C LYS A 93 -0.67 19.29 33.77
N ALA A 94 -0.35 18.72 34.93
CA ALA A 94 -1.15 17.68 35.58
C ALA A 94 -2.48 18.26 36.12
N ILE A 95 -2.44 19.42 36.79
CA ILE A 95 -3.63 20.11 37.32
C ILE A 95 -4.57 20.54 36.19
N ASN A 96 -4.05 21.09 35.08
CA ASN A 96 -4.85 21.44 33.92
C ASN A 96 -5.43 20.20 33.24
N SER A 97 -4.71 19.07 33.22
CA SER A 97 -5.25 17.81 32.70
C SER A 97 -6.40 17.27 33.55
N GLN A 98 -6.29 17.34 34.89
CA GLN A 98 -7.34 16.87 35.79
C GLN A 98 -8.55 17.80 35.78
N ARG A 99 -8.34 19.12 35.77
CA ARG A 99 -9.43 20.11 35.67
C ARG A 99 -10.20 19.94 34.36
N ARG A 100 -9.50 19.75 33.23
CA ARG A 100 -10.14 19.49 31.93
C ARG A 100 -10.92 18.18 31.94
N ARG A 101 -10.33 17.11 32.48
CA ARG A 101 -11.01 15.81 32.64
C ARG A 101 -12.28 15.93 33.47
N ASN A 102 -12.24 16.64 34.59
CA ASN A 102 -13.42 16.84 35.45
C ASN A 102 -14.51 17.64 34.73
N LEU A 103 -14.14 18.68 33.97
CA LEU A 103 -15.08 19.46 33.17
C LEU A 103 -15.73 18.63 32.05
N GLU A 104 -14.96 17.79 31.37
CA GLU A 104 -15.47 16.87 30.35
C GLU A 104 -16.39 15.81 30.97
N GLN A 105 -16.02 15.23 32.11
CA GLN A 105 -16.87 14.30 32.85
C GLN A 105 -18.19 14.94 33.29
N ALA A 106 -18.17 16.19 33.75
CA ALA A 106 -19.38 16.93 34.12
C ALA A 106 -20.30 17.16 32.91
N LYS A 107 -19.73 17.48 31.73
CA LYS A 107 -20.51 17.59 30.48
C LYS A 107 -21.15 16.26 30.10
N ILE A 108 -20.38 15.18 30.11
CA ILE A 108 -20.88 13.82 29.80
C ILE A 108 -22.00 13.44 30.76
N ALA A 109 -21.86 13.71 32.06
CA ALA A 109 -22.90 13.42 33.05
C ALA A 109 -24.19 14.20 32.77
N GLN A 110 -24.08 15.48 32.39
CA GLN A 110 -25.24 16.31 32.03
C GLN A 110 -25.92 15.84 30.73
N GLU A 111 -25.16 15.37 29.75
CA GLU A 111 -25.72 14.81 28.52
C GLU A 111 -26.42 13.48 28.79
N ASN A 112 -25.80 12.62 29.60
CA ASN A 112 -26.38 11.34 30.02
C ASN A 112 -27.67 11.53 30.81
N SER A 113 -27.76 12.53 31.69
CA SER A 113 -29.00 12.81 32.44
C SER A 113 -30.15 13.23 31.51
N LYS A 114 -29.87 14.04 30.49
CA LYS A 114 -30.87 14.45 29.48
C LYS A 114 -31.31 13.27 28.61
N LEU A 115 -30.38 12.40 28.23
CA LEU A 115 -30.70 11.19 27.47
C LEU A 115 -31.56 10.23 28.28
N LEU A 116 -31.23 10.03 29.56
CA LEU A 116 -32.01 9.21 30.47
C LEU A 116 -33.43 9.75 30.63
N GLU A 117 -33.57 11.05 30.89
CA GLU A 117 -34.86 11.73 30.99
C GLU A 117 -35.69 11.58 29.71
N ARG A 118 -35.04 11.61 28.53
CA ARG A 118 -35.70 11.35 27.26
C ARG A 118 -36.16 9.89 27.15
N LEU A 119 -35.32 8.93 27.51
CA LEU A 119 -35.64 7.49 27.47
C LEU A 119 -36.78 7.14 28.44
N GLU A 120 -36.79 7.72 29.62
CA GLU A 120 -37.85 7.50 30.61
C GLU A 120 -39.19 8.10 30.16
N ARG A 121 -39.16 9.25 29.48
CA ARG A 121 -40.36 9.90 28.95
C ARG A 121 -40.88 9.29 27.66
N THR A 122 -40.02 8.63 26.88
CA THR A 122 -40.45 7.96 25.65
C THR A 122 -41.36 6.80 26.00
N GLN A 123 -42.63 6.92 25.61
CA GLN A 123 -43.58 5.82 25.68
C GLN A 123 -43.25 4.78 24.60
N PRO A 124 -43.38 3.48 24.90
CA PRO A 124 -43.21 2.44 23.90
C PRO A 124 -44.26 2.65 22.78
N THR A 125 -43.79 2.64 21.53
CA THR A 125 -44.66 2.81 20.34
C THR A 125 -45.65 1.65 20.19
N TYR A 126 -45.33 0.51 20.80
CA TYR A 126 -46.08 -0.73 20.70
C TYR A 126 -46.55 -1.17 22.09
N ARG A 127 -47.83 -1.52 22.20
CA ARG A 127 -48.41 -2.09 23.41
C ARG A 127 -48.49 -3.61 23.26
N SER A 128 -47.63 -4.34 23.95
CA SER A 128 -47.57 -5.81 23.91
C SER A 128 -48.94 -6.44 24.23
N GLU A 129 -49.61 -5.95 25.28
CA GLU A 129 -50.95 -6.42 25.67
C GLU A 129 -51.98 -6.30 24.55
N LYS A 130 -51.91 -5.21 23.77
CA LYS A 130 -52.81 -5.00 22.62
C LYS A 130 -52.48 -6.01 21.54
N PHE A 131 -51.20 -6.22 21.24
CA PHE A 131 -50.80 -7.20 20.24
C PHE A 131 -51.19 -8.63 20.64
N GLU A 132 -51.07 -9.01 21.90
CA GLU A 132 -51.54 -10.31 22.39
C GLU A 132 -53.07 -10.45 22.26
N ALA A 133 -53.83 -9.39 22.59
CA ALA A 133 -55.28 -9.39 22.41
C ALA A 133 -55.71 -9.43 20.94
N ASP A 134 -55.07 -8.65 20.08
CA ASP A 134 -55.31 -8.64 18.64
C ASP A 134 -54.93 -9.98 18.01
N ARG A 135 -53.84 -10.60 18.47
CA ARG A 135 -53.42 -11.93 18.02
C ARG A 135 -54.45 -12.99 18.39
N ARG A 136 -54.93 -13.03 19.63
CA ARG A 136 -56.01 -13.95 20.04
C ARG A 136 -57.25 -13.81 19.17
N ARG A 137 -57.70 -12.57 18.91
CA ARG A 137 -58.86 -12.31 18.02
C ARG A 137 -58.59 -12.78 16.59
N ASN A 138 -57.40 -12.52 16.07
CA ASN A 138 -57.01 -12.96 14.73
C ASN A 138 -56.96 -14.49 14.62
N GLU A 139 -56.50 -15.20 15.66
CA GLU A 139 -56.53 -16.66 15.70
C GLU A 139 -57.96 -17.21 15.68
N GLU A 140 -58.89 -16.60 16.41
CA GLU A 140 -60.31 -16.96 16.37
C GLU A 140 -60.93 -16.73 14.97
N PHE A 141 -60.61 -15.60 14.34
CA PHE A 141 -61.07 -15.31 12.97
C PHE A 141 -60.46 -16.29 11.96
N ALA A 142 -59.18 -16.61 12.09
CA ALA A 142 -58.52 -17.60 11.25
C ALA A 142 -59.15 -18.98 11.41
N ALA A 143 -59.45 -19.41 12.63
CA ALA A 143 -60.14 -20.68 12.90
C ALA A 143 -61.57 -20.73 12.34
N ARG A 144 -62.30 -19.61 12.36
CA ARG A 144 -63.64 -19.52 11.76
C ARG A 144 -63.65 -19.51 10.25
N THR A 145 -62.64 -18.89 9.62
CA THR A 145 -62.54 -18.76 8.16
C THR A 145 -61.78 -19.90 7.50
N SER A 146 -61.06 -20.71 8.28
CA SER A 146 -60.31 -21.85 7.77
C SER A 146 -61.23 -22.96 7.29
N ARG A 147 -60.98 -23.43 6.06
CA ARG A 147 -61.64 -24.62 5.47
C ARG A 147 -61.23 -25.93 6.15
N TYR A 148 -60.08 -25.95 6.81
CA TYR A 148 -59.48 -27.11 7.48
C TYR A 148 -59.22 -26.79 8.96
N PRO A 149 -58.99 -27.79 9.83
CA PRO A 149 -58.75 -27.55 11.25
C PRO A 149 -57.54 -26.62 11.47
N TYR A 150 -57.81 -25.43 12.04
CA TYR A 150 -56.78 -24.43 12.31
C TYR A 150 -55.94 -24.80 13.53
N GLN A 151 -54.62 -24.68 13.40
CA GLN A 151 -53.66 -24.87 14.49
C GLN A 151 -52.91 -23.55 14.77
N PRO A 152 -52.96 -23.03 16.00
CA PRO A 152 -52.19 -21.85 16.38
C PRO A 152 -50.68 -22.11 16.33
N MET A 153 -49.91 -21.12 15.86
CA MET A 153 -48.46 -21.20 15.64
C MET A 153 -47.63 -21.45 16.92
N ASP A 154 -48.17 -21.15 18.11
CA ASP A 154 -47.44 -21.37 19.38
C ASP A 154 -47.40 -22.85 19.81
N ARG A 155 -48.20 -23.72 19.19
CA ARG A 155 -48.15 -25.16 19.44
C ARG A 155 -47.12 -25.79 18.51
N THR A 156 -45.84 -25.53 18.75
CA THR A 156 -44.79 -26.46 18.34
C THR A 156 -44.89 -27.68 19.26
N SER A 157 -45.74 -28.64 18.88
CA SER A 157 -45.69 -29.97 19.47
C SER A 157 -44.40 -30.65 18.98
N TYR A 158 -43.39 -30.69 19.84
CA TYR A 158 -42.34 -31.71 19.73
C TYR A 158 -42.88 -33.05 20.21
#